data_AF-A0A9E3V0U9-F1
#
_entry.id   AF-A0A9E3V0U9-F1
#
_cell.length_a   1.000
_cell.length_b   1.000
_cell.length_c   1.000
_cell.angle_alpha   90.00
_cell.angle_beta   90.00
_cell.angle_gamma   90.00
#
_symmetry.space_group_name_H-M   'P 1'
#
loop_
_entity.id
_entity.type
_entity.pdbx_description
1 polymer ?
#
loop_
_entity_poly.entity_id
_entity_poly.type
_entity_poly.pdbx_seq_one_letter_code
_entity_poly.pdbx_strand_id
1 'polypeptide(L)'
;MCGICGAAWLDPGRAPDDAVLRAMTARLFHRGPDEDGSYRDAHAALGFRRLSIIDLAHSHQPLSNEDGTIWTVFNGEIYNFPALRRRLEAKGHTLRTVGDTEVLVHLYEDEGPAFFRLLRGMFALALWDAPRRTLVLGRDRLGQKPLVYRHDGDRIVFASELKALLALPPS
;
A
#
# COMPACT_ATOMS: atom_id res chain seq x y z
N MET A 1 -10.73 0.29 10.53
CA MET A 1 -9.26 0.09 10.60
C MET A 1 -8.88 -0.80 9.44
N CYS A 2 -7.75 -0.64 8.76
CA CYS A 2 -7.40 -1.55 7.65
C CYS A 2 -6.14 -2.36 8.01
N GLY A 3 -5.87 -3.40 7.23
CA GLY A 3 -4.63 -4.16 7.25
C GLY A 3 -3.95 -4.10 5.89
N ILE A 4 -2.65 -3.79 5.89
CA ILE A 4 -1.80 -3.86 4.68
C ILE A 4 -0.70 -4.88 4.91
N CYS A 5 -0.31 -5.59 3.86
CA CYS A 5 0.85 -6.47 3.85
C CYS A 5 1.39 -6.65 2.44
N GLY A 6 2.57 -7.25 2.33
CA GLY A 6 3.17 -7.52 1.03
C GLY A 6 4.66 -7.77 1.12
N ALA A 7 5.27 -7.97 -0.03
CA ALA A 7 6.70 -8.16 -0.17
C ALA A 7 7.21 -7.58 -1.49
N ALA A 8 8.49 -7.24 -1.54
CA ALA A 8 9.24 -7.00 -2.76
C ALA A 8 10.54 -7.82 -2.73
N TRP A 9 11.00 -8.29 -3.88
CA TRP A 9 12.16 -9.16 -4.03
C TRP A 9 12.96 -8.85 -5.31
N LEU A 10 14.28 -9.03 -5.23
CA LEU A 10 15.17 -8.75 -6.37
C LEU A 10 15.18 -9.88 -7.40
N ASP A 11 15.21 -11.14 -6.94
CA ASP A 11 15.23 -12.31 -7.82
C ASP A 11 13.82 -12.91 -7.98
N PRO A 12 13.21 -12.91 -9.19
CA PRO A 12 11.92 -13.54 -9.43
C PRO A 12 11.88 -15.05 -9.16
N GLY A 13 13.02 -15.75 -9.27
CA GLY A 13 13.13 -17.17 -8.89
C GLY A 13 12.95 -17.40 -7.39
N ARG A 14 13.03 -16.32 -6.62
CA ARG A 14 12.81 -16.24 -5.19
C ARG A 14 11.47 -15.58 -4.85
N ALA A 15 10.54 -15.43 -5.79
CA ALA A 15 9.21 -14.92 -5.48
C ALA A 15 8.51 -15.81 -4.43
N PRO A 16 7.91 -15.25 -3.37
CA PRO A 16 7.03 -16.00 -2.49
C PRO A 16 5.83 -16.53 -3.27
N ASP A 17 5.39 -17.75 -2.99
CA ASP A 17 4.14 -18.32 -3.51
C ASP A 17 2.95 -17.40 -3.17
N ASP A 18 1.94 -17.34 -4.03
CA ASP A 18 0.66 -16.70 -3.76
C ASP A 18 0.01 -17.15 -2.46
N ALA A 19 0.25 -18.42 -2.07
CA ALA A 19 -0.18 -18.94 -0.79
C ALA A 19 0.36 -18.11 0.40
N VAL A 20 1.57 -17.57 0.29
CA VAL A 20 2.18 -16.73 1.33
C VAL A 20 1.40 -15.43 1.48
N LEU A 21 1.15 -14.69 0.38
CA LEU A 21 0.39 -13.45 0.45
C LEU A 21 -1.02 -13.69 1.00
N ARG A 22 -1.71 -14.75 0.53
CA ARG A 22 -3.03 -15.14 1.07
C ARG A 22 -2.96 -15.42 2.57
N ALA A 23 -1.94 -16.13 3.04
CA ALA A 23 -1.76 -16.43 4.47
C ALA A 23 -1.42 -15.18 5.31
N MET A 24 -0.69 -14.22 4.76
CA MET A 24 -0.46 -12.91 5.40
C MET A 24 -1.75 -12.12 5.51
N THR A 25 -2.49 -11.99 4.40
CA THR A 25 -3.76 -11.26 4.31
C THR A 25 -4.85 -11.89 5.19
N ALA A 26 -4.90 -13.22 5.30
CA ALA A 26 -5.83 -13.93 6.20
C ALA A 26 -5.57 -13.63 7.68
N ARG A 27 -4.30 -13.49 8.08
CA ARG A 27 -3.94 -13.09 9.45
C ARG A 27 -4.30 -11.65 9.79
N LEU A 28 -4.66 -10.84 8.79
CA LEU A 28 -5.16 -9.47 8.97
C LEU A 28 -6.68 -9.38 8.85
N PHE A 29 -7.41 -10.50 8.72
CA PHE A 29 -8.86 -10.51 8.57
C PHE A 29 -9.59 -9.75 9.69
N HIS A 30 -9.14 -9.89 10.94
CA HIS A 30 -9.72 -9.17 12.09
C HIS A 30 -9.58 -7.64 11.98
N ARG A 31 -8.63 -7.14 11.18
CA ARG A 31 -8.54 -5.71 10.91
C ARG A 31 -9.56 -5.27 9.90
N GLY A 32 -10.01 -6.12 8.99
CA GLY A 32 -10.84 -5.74 7.86
C GLY A 32 -11.54 -6.93 7.22
N PRO A 33 -12.73 -7.31 7.73
CA PRO A 33 -13.50 -8.45 7.22
C PRO A 33 -14.32 -8.12 5.96
N ASP A 34 -14.47 -6.83 5.61
CA ASP A 34 -15.48 -6.38 4.64
C ASP A 34 -14.98 -6.42 3.19
N GLU A 35 -13.69 -6.21 2.98
CA GLU A 35 -13.08 -6.20 1.65
C GLU A 35 -11.65 -6.73 1.70
N ASP A 36 -11.23 -7.39 0.64
CA ASP A 36 -9.83 -7.68 0.36
C ASP A 36 -9.45 -7.43 -1.09
N GLY A 37 -8.16 -7.28 -1.29
CA GLY A 37 -7.57 -7.14 -2.60
C GLY A 37 -6.09 -7.49 -2.57
N SER A 38 -5.58 -7.81 -3.75
CA SER A 38 -4.17 -8.09 -3.93
C SER A 38 -3.67 -7.62 -5.30
N TYR A 39 -2.39 -7.32 -5.35
CA TYR A 39 -1.64 -7.02 -6.55
C TYR A 39 -0.39 -7.88 -6.53
N ARG A 40 0.04 -8.32 -7.71
CA ARG A 40 1.31 -9.03 -7.88
C ARG A 40 1.89 -8.76 -9.26
N ASP A 41 3.21 -8.59 -9.30
CA ASP A 41 4.02 -8.72 -10.50
C ASP A 41 5.22 -9.66 -10.26
N ALA A 42 6.23 -9.60 -11.14
CA ALA A 42 7.43 -10.43 -11.06
C ALA A 42 8.34 -10.13 -9.85
N HIS A 43 8.19 -8.97 -9.20
CA HIS A 43 9.11 -8.44 -8.19
C HIS A 43 8.42 -7.99 -6.89
N ALA A 44 7.10 -7.88 -6.87
CA ALA A 44 6.36 -7.47 -5.68
C ALA A 44 4.96 -8.10 -5.61
N ALA A 45 4.46 -8.15 -4.39
CA ALA A 45 3.07 -8.45 -4.11
C ALA A 45 2.55 -7.56 -2.98
N LEU A 46 1.34 -7.02 -3.12
CA LEU A 46 0.66 -6.18 -2.14
C LEU A 46 -0.68 -6.82 -1.78
N GLY A 47 -1.06 -6.75 -0.51
CA GLY A 47 -2.29 -7.33 0.03
C GLY A 47 -2.99 -6.37 0.99
N PHE A 48 -4.32 -6.35 0.93
CA PHE A 48 -5.16 -5.41 1.65
C PHE A 48 -6.35 -6.09 2.33
N ARG A 49 -6.75 -5.56 3.49
CA ARG A 49 -7.98 -5.88 4.23
C ARG A 49 -8.63 -4.59 4.70
N ARG A 50 -9.92 -4.41 4.42
CA ARG A 50 -10.69 -3.21 4.81
C ARG A 50 -11.73 -3.51 5.87
N LEU A 51 -11.81 -2.65 6.89
CA LEU A 51 -13.02 -2.51 7.71
C LEU A 51 -13.71 -1.22 7.28
N SER A 52 -14.90 -1.36 6.72
CA SER A 52 -15.76 -0.29 6.24
C SER A 52 -16.74 0.09 7.35
N ILE A 53 -16.48 1.20 8.05
CA ILE A 53 -17.41 1.73 9.07
C ILE A 53 -18.46 2.65 8.42
N ILE A 54 -18.07 3.46 7.44
CA ILE A 54 -18.94 4.31 6.61
C ILE A 54 -18.39 4.33 5.18
N ASP A 55 -19.30 4.15 4.22
CA ASP A 55 -19.18 4.25 2.75
C ASP A 55 -18.13 3.37 2.04
N LEU A 56 -18.64 2.34 1.37
CA LEU A 56 -17.90 1.28 0.69
C LEU A 56 -17.38 1.68 -0.71
N ALA A 57 -17.84 2.78 -1.30
CA ALA A 57 -17.89 2.86 -2.76
C ALA A 57 -16.69 3.50 -3.49
N HIS A 58 -15.61 3.91 -2.83
CA HIS A 58 -14.78 4.97 -3.44
C HIS A 58 -13.28 4.77 -3.57
N SER A 59 -12.65 3.66 -3.14
CA SER A 59 -11.22 3.38 -3.43
C SER A 59 -10.86 1.93 -3.11
N HIS A 60 -11.15 1.00 -4.02
CA HIS A 60 -10.68 -0.38 -3.91
C HIS A 60 -9.15 -0.42 -3.91
N GLN A 61 -8.57 -1.29 -3.08
CA GLN A 61 -7.12 -1.40 -2.94
C GLN A 61 -6.65 -2.85 -3.14
N PRO A 62 -5.44 -3.08 -3.70
CA PRO A 62 -4.44 -2.08 -4.09
C PRO A 62 -4.89 -1.15 -5.23
N LEU A 63 -4.51 0.12 -5.15
CA LEU A 63 -4.93 1.15 -6.10
C LEU A 63 -3.74 1.63 -6.93
N SER A 64 -3.94 1.85 -8.23
CA SER A 64 -2.89 2.30 -9.15
C SER A 64 -3.08 3.73 -9.66
N ASN A 65 -2.02 4.28 -10.24
CA ASN A 65 -2.09 5.45 -11.14
C ASN A 65 -2.79 5.10 -12.47
N GLU A 66 -2.90 6.05 -13.40
CA GLU A 66 -3.71 5.90 -14.62
C GLU A 66 -3.18 4.83 -15.57
N ASP A 67 -1.87 4.65 -15.62
CA ASP A 67 -1.21 3.68 -16.51
C ASP A 67 -0.94 2.32 -15.85
N GLY A 68 -1.28 2.17 -14.57
CA GLY A 68 -1.13 0.91 -13.85
C GLY A 68 0.31 0.53 -13.53
N THR A 69 1.25 1.48 -13.50
CA THR A 69 2.67 1.21 -13.23
C THR A 69 3.08 1.45 -11.78
N ILE A 70 2.32 2.27 -11.05
CA ILE A 70 2.55 2.57 -9.63
C ILE A 70 1.32 2.13 -8.83
N TRP A 71 1.55 1.34 -7.78
CA TRP A 71 0.49 0.73 -6.96
C TRP A 71 0.65 1.08 -5.49
N THR A 72 -0.45 1.22 -4.76
CA THR A 72 -0.43 1.50 -3.32
C THR A 72 -1.40 0.63 -2.54
N VAL A 73 -1.00 0.27 -1.32
CA VAL A 73 -1.89 -0.15 -0.24
C VAL A 73 -1.72 0.79 0.95
N PHE A 74 -2.84 1.17 1.55
CA PHE A 74 -2.96 2.29 2.47
C PHE A 74 -3.93 1.95 3.61
N ASN A 75 -3.45 2.14 4.84
CA ASN A 75 -4.26 2.11 6.05
C ASN A 75 -4.13 3.47 6.73
N GLY A 76 -5.14 4.31 6.64
CA GLY A 76 -5.05 5.67 7.14
C GLY A 76 -6.17 6.58 6.66
N GLU A 77 -5.96 7.86 6.91
CA GLU A 77 -6.73 8.98 6.36
C GLU A 77 -5.78 10.14 6.07
N ILE A 78 -5.84 10.71 4.86
CA ILE A 78 -5.11 11.92 4.46
C ILE A 78 -6.07 13.12 4.50
N TYR A 79 -6.07 13.87 5.60
CA TYR A 79 -7.01 14.98 5.84
C TYR A 79 -6.93 16.10 4.80
N ASN A 80 -5.76 16.34 4.21
CA ASN A 80 -5.58 17.38 3.20
C ASN A 80 -5.75 16.87 1.75
N PHE A 81 -6.30 15.66 1.53
CA PHE A 81 -6.48 15.10 0.20
C PHE A 81 -7.30 15.99 -0.77
N PRO A 82 -8.34 16.76 -0.37
CA PRO A 82 -9.10 17.56 -1.33
C PRO A 82 -8.25 18.69 -1.95
N ALA A 83 -7.31 19.24 -1.17
CA ALA A 83 -6.37 20.24 -1.67
C ALA A 83 -5.30 19.61 -2.58
N LEU A 84 -4.83 18.42 -2.22
CA LEU A 84 -3.85 17.66 -3.02
C LEU A 84 -4.45 17.23 -4.37
N ARG A 85 -5.69 16.73 -4.37
CA ARG A 85 -6.44 16.35 -5.57
C ARG A 85 -6.55 17.51 -6.55
N ARG A 86 -6.99 18.69 -6.10
CA ARG A 86 -7.06 19.89 -6.96
C ARG A 86 -5.70 20.29 -7.54
N ARG A 87 -4.62 20.14 -6.77
CA ARG A 87 -3.25 20.40 -7.25
C ARG A 87 -2.85 19.41 -8.35
N LEU A 88 -3.18 18.12 -8.19
CA LEU A 88 -2.87 17.07 -9.17
C LEU A 88 -3.69 17.25 -10.45
N GLU A 89 -5.00 17.49 -10.33
CA GLU A 89 -5.88 17.77 -11.47
C GLU A 89 -5.39 19.00 -12.26
N ALA A 90 -4.95 20.06 -11.57
CA ALA A 90 -4.37 21.24 -12.21
C ALA A 90 -3.03 20.97 -12.93
N LYS A 91 -2.35 19.87 -12.60
CA LYS A 91 -1.14 19.39 -13.30
C LYS A 91 -1.43 18.39 -14.41
N GLY A 92 -2.69 18.01 -14.61
CA GLY A 92 -3.13 17.11 -15.69
C GLY A 92 -3.34 15.64 -15.29
N HIS A 93 -3.22 15.30 -14.00
CA HIS A 93 -3.54 13.96 -13.50
C HIS A 93 -5.04 13.69 -13.57
N THR A 94 -5.42 12.45 -13.90
CA THR A 94 -6.81 11.98 -14.01
C THR A 94 -7.11 10.96 -12.92
N LEU A 95 -7.65 11.43 -11.79
CA LEU A 95 -8.04 10.58 -10.67
C LEU A 95 -9.40 9.91 -10.94
N ARG A 96 -9.44 8.58 -10.86
CA ARG A 96 -10.61 7.72 -11.12
C ARG A 96 -11.52 7.56 -9.90
N THR A 97 -11.02 7.91 -8.74
CA THR A 97 -11.66 7.73 -7.45
C THR A 97 -11.89 9.07 -6.75
N VAL A 98 -12.75 9.06 -5.73
CA VAL A 98 -13.05 10.24 -4.91
C VAL A 98 -12.45 10.15 -3.50
N GLY A 99 -11.73 9.07 -3.21
CA GLY A 99 -11.06 8.84 -1.94
C GLY A 99 -9.68 9.49 -1.84
N ASP A 100 -9.11 9.41 -0.65
CA ASP A 100 -7.81 9.97 -0.32
C ASP A 100 -6.64 9.09 -0.77
N THR A 101 -6.88 7.84 -1.16
CA THR A 101 -5.83 6.86 -1.47
C THR A 101 -5.16 7.16 -2.81
N GLU A 102 -5.91 7.56 -3.83
CA GLU A 102 -5.37 7.75 -5.19
C GLU A 102 -4.42 8.95 -5.29
N VAL A 103 -4.57 9.96 -4.42
CA VAL A 103 -3.62 11.09 -4.42
C VAL A 103 -2.18 10.62 -4.12
N LEU A 104 -2.00 9.47 -3.45
CA LEU A 104 -0.68 8.97 -3.05
C LEU A 104 0.16 8.56 -4.26
N VAL A 105 -0.42 7.85 -5.24
CA VAL A 105 0.32 7.38 -6.41
C VAL A 105 0.72 8.54 -7.31
N HIS A 106 -0.18 9.51 -7.53
CA HIS A 106 0.13 10.70 -8.35
C HIS A 106 1.09 11.68 -7.68
N LEU A 107 0.99 11.86 -6.35
CA LEU A 107 1.98 12.67 -5.64
C LEU A 107 3.38 12.04 -5.71
N TYR A 108 3.46 10.70 -5.70
CA TYR A 108 4.72 10.01 -5.90
C TYR A 108 5.25 10.15 -7.34
N GLU A 109 4.39 10.17 -8.36
CA GLU A 109 4.80 10.47 -9.74
C GLU A 109 5.49 11.83 -9.85
N ASP A 110 4.90 12.85 -9.22
CA ASP A 110 5.39 14.23 -9.27
C ASP A 110 6.65 14.46 -8.41
N GLU A 111 6.68 13.90 -7.20
CA GLU A 111 7.62 14.31 -6.14
C GLU A 111 8.54 13.16 -5.69
N GLY A 112 8.36 11.95 -6.23
CA GLY A 112 9.03 10.73 -5.76
C GLY A 112 8.81 10.52 -4.25
N PRO A 113 9.79 9.95 -3.53
CA PRO A 113 9.70 9.75 -2.08
C PRO A 113 9.53 11.03 -1.25
N ALA A 114 9.75 12.23 -1.81
CA ALA A 114 9.60 13.47 -1.07
C ALA A 114 8.12 13.82 -0.79
N PHE A 115 7.17 13.14 -1.46
CA PHE A 115 5.74 13.40 -1.35
C PHE A 115 5.19 13.28 0.08
N PHE A 116 5.82 12.46 0.94
CA PHE A 116 5.45 12.33 2.36
C PHE A 116 5.41 13.67 3.11
N ARG A 117 6.23 14.65 2.70
CA ARG A 117 6.24 15.99 3.30
C ARG A 117 4.95 16.77 3.07
N LEU A 118 4.17 16.39 2.05
CA LEU A 118 2.91 17.02 1.68
C LEU A 118 1.71 16.43 2.43
N LEU A 119 1.85 15.26 3.03
CA LEU A 119 0.74 14.52 3.64
C LEU A 119 0.42 15.03 5.04
N ARG A 120 -0.86 15.28 5.32
CA ARG A 120 -1.39 15.54 6.66
C ARG A 120 -2.43 14.48 6.98
N GLY A 121 -2.15 13.64 7.96
CA GLY A 121 -2.99 12.48 8.23
C GLY A 121 -2.42 11.53 9.25
N MET A 122 -3.15 10.45 9.47
CA MET A 122 -2.68 9.25 10.16
C MET A 122 -2.59 8.14 9.12
N PHE A 123 -1.44 7.49 8.95
CA PHE A 123 -1.29 6.52 7.87
C PHE A 123 -0.15 5.54 8.07
N ALA A 124 -0.34 4.38 7.48
CA ALA A 124 0.69 3.44 7.08
C ALA A 124 0.43 3.09 5.62
N LEU A 125 1.45 3.12 4.78
CA LEU A 125 1.31 2.81 3.36
C LEU A 125 2.52 2.04 2.83
N ALA A 126 2.25 1.28 1.77
CA ALA A 126 3.27 0.71 0.91
C ALA A 126 2.95 1.06 -0.54
N LEU A 127 3.92 1.61 -1.25
CA LEU A 127 3.83 1.95 -2.66
C LEU A 127 4.86 1.13 -3.44
N TRP A 128 4.43 0.57 -4.56
CA TRP A 128 5.27 -0.16 -5.50
C TRP A 128 5.36 0.61 -6.83
N ASP A 129 6.57 1.03 -7.18
CA ASP A 129 6.91 1.59 -8.48
C ASP A 129 7.51 0.48 -9.34
N ALA A 130 6.69 -0.13 -10.20
CA ALA A 130 7.10 -1.27 -11.01
C ALA A 130 8.20 -0.92 -12.03
N PRO A 131 8.15 0.23 -12.76
CA PRO A 131 9.23 0.63 -13.66
C PRO A 131 10.59 0.76 -12.97
N ARG A 132 10.63 1.32 -11.75
CA ARG A 132 11.86 1.49 -10.97
C ARG A 132 12.16 0.32 -10.03
N ARG A 133 11.30 -0.69 -9.97
CA ARG A 133 11.36 -1.82 -9.02
C ARG A 133 11.61 -1.36 -7.58
N THR A 134 10.88 -0.33 -7.17
CA THR A 134 11.09 0.33 -5.87
C THR A 134 9.87 0.15 -4.97
N LEU A 135 10.11 -0.45 -3.79
CA LEU A 135 9.14 -0.47 -2.70
C LEU A 135 9.39 0.72 -1.77
N VAL A 136 8.35 1.54 -1.57
CA VAL A 136 8.36 2.66 -0.64
C VAL A 136 7.42 2.34 0.52
N LEU A 137 7.96 2.26 1.73
CA LEU A 137 7.18 2.07 2.96
C LEU A 137 7.15 3.38 3.76
N GLY A 138 5.97 3.78 4.24
CA GLY A 138 5.79 5.03 4.97
C GLY A 138 4.80 4.94 6.11
N ARG A 139 5.05 5.73 7.17
CA ARG A 139 4.13 5.91 8.31
C ARG A 139 4.00 7.39 8.63
N ASP A 140 2.88 7.76 9.24
CA ASP A 140 2.68 9.11 9.79
C ASP A 140 3.67 9.40 10.93
N ARG A 141 3.87 10.69 11.20
CA ARG A 141 4.89 11.20 12.13
C ARG A 141 4.75 10.68 13.57
N LEU A 142 3.53 10.36 14.00
CA LEU A 142 3.28 9.82 15.34
C LEU A 142 3.16 8.28 15.33
N GLY A 143 3.25 7.66 14.15
CA GLY A 143 3.14 6.22 13.99
C GLY A 143 1.78 5.66 14.38
N GLN A 144 0.70 6.41 14.21
CA GLN A 144 -0.65 6.01 14.64
C GLN A 144 -1.11 4.70 13.99
N LYS A 145 -0.77 4.48 12.72
CA LYS A 145 -1.05 3.22 12.03
C LYS A 145 0.19 2.33 12.05
N PRO A 146 0.04 1.05 12.45
CA PRO A 146 1.18 0.15 12.57
C PRO A 146 1.66 -0.30 11.19
N LEU A 147 2.98 -0.37 11.04
CA LEU A 147 3.68 -0.97 9.91
C LEU A 147 5.00 -1.50 10.44
N VAL A 148 5.19 -2.80 10.25
CA VAL A 148 6.41 -3.55 10.58
C VAL A 148 6.95 -4.17 9.30
N TYR A 149 8.26 -4.35 9.23
CA TYR A 149 8.90 -5.01 8.11
C TYR A 149 10.04 -5.92 8.58
N ARG A 150 10.37 -6.89 7.73
CA ARG A 150 11.52 -7.77 7.84
C ARG A 150 12.32 -7.68 6.56
N HIS A 151 13.63 -7.53 6.70
CA HIS A 151 14.58 -7.68 5.61
C HIS A 151 15.14 -9.10 5.67
N ASP A 152 15.02 -9.85 4.58
CA ASP A 152 15.34 -11.27 4.49
C ASP A 152 16.12 -11.50 3.18
N GLY A 153 17.43 -11.31 3.26
CA GLY A 153 18.32 -11.39 2.10
C GLY A 153 17.95 -10.39 1.01
N ASP A 154 17.46 -10.89 -0.12
CA ASP A 154 17.09 -10.10 -1.29
C ASP A 154 15.61 -9.67 -1.30
N ARG A 155 14.93 -9.80 -0.15
CA ARG A 155 13.49 -9.52 -0.01
C ARG A 155 13.19 -8.60 1.16
N ILE A 156 12.25 -7.70 0.97
CA ILE A 156 11.61 -6.94 2.05
C ILE A 156 10.16 -7.42 2.16
N VAL A 157 9.75 -7.77 3.38
CA VAL A 157 8.37 -8.19 3.67
C VAL A 157 7.79 -7.28 4.73
N PHE A 158 6.57 -6.78 4.53
CA PHE A 158 5.92 -5.82 5.41
C PHE A 158 4.50 -6.22 5.78
N ALA A 159 4.02 -5.73 6.92
CA ALA A 159 2.65 -5.90 7.34
C ALA A 159 2.22 -4.87 8.40
N SER A 160 0.92 -4.69 8.59
CA SER A 160 0.36 -3.92 9.71
C SER A 160 0.57 -4.60 11.08
N GLU A 161 0.76 -5.92 11.13
CA GLU A 161 0.97 -6.64 12.39
C GLU A 161 2.07 -7.70 12.23
N LEU A 162 2.88 -7.88 13.28
CA LEU A 162 3.98 -8.85 13.30
C LEU A 162 3.52 -10.28 12.97
N LYS A 163 2.33 -10.68 13.43
CA LYS A 163 1.78 -12.02 13.19
C LYS A 163 1.63 -12.34 11.70
N ALA A 164 1.36 -11.33 10.86
CA ALA A 164 1.27 -11.54 9.41
C ALA A 164 2.64 -11.87 8.81
N LEU A 165 3.74 -11.29 9.32
CA LEU A 165 5.10 -11.65 8.89
C LEU A 165 5.46 -13.11 9.25
N LEU A 166 4.88 -13.67 10.31
CA LEU A 166 5.06 -15.07 10.70
C LEU A 166 4.36 -16.07 9.75
N ALA A 167 3.64 -15.59 8.73
CA ALA A 167 3.11 -16.44 7.67
C ALA A 167 4.18 -16.90 6.67
N LEU A 168 5.34 -16.22 6.64
CA LEU A 168 6.45 -16.60 5.78
C LEU A 168 7.05 -17.92 6.29
N PRO A 169 7.31 -18.90 5.40
CA PRO A 169 8.16 -20.02 5.76
C PRO A 169 9.54 -19.49 6.20
N PRO A 170 10.22 -20.18 7.13
CA PRO A 170 11.61 -19.87 7.45
C PRO A 170 12.50 -20.02 6.21
N SER A 171 13.52 -19.17 6.12
CA SER A 171 14.50 -19.13 5.03
C SER A 171 15.33 -20.40 4.92
#